data_AF-A0A2I0FPM2-F1
#
_entry.id   AF-A0A2I0FPM2-F1
#
_cell.length_a   1.000
_cell.length_b   1.000
_cell.length_c   1.000
_cell.angle_alpha   90.00
_cell.angle_beta   90.00
_cell.angle_gamma   90.00
#
_symmetry.space_group_name_H-M   'P 1'
#
loop_
_entity.id
_entity.type
_entity.pdbx_description
1 polymer ?
#
loop_
_entity_poly.entity_id
_entity_poly.type
_entity_poly.pdbx_seq_one_letter_code
_entity_poly.pdbx_strand_id
1 'polypeptide(L)'
;MKRRGDRKFTRKLSATFLSTLISSTAICSWGLVTDDNIENNLAADFFFWTVIYFLFMGIIVLIYGNIVSVIVESFQRKWFEEADWLYILILGVFGAAIGLILPHWEVIIQGFFVAMLYGLIDKFMLKRWQQNKGTAMLFIVPLAVFVVLSVYFHYTLPTWSFEQ
;
A
#
# COMPACT_ATOMS: atom_id res chain seq x y z
N MET A 1 7.50 -19.72 22.14
CA MET A 1 6.31 -18.94 22.55
C MET A 1 6.49 -17.49 22.11
N LYS A 2 5.91 -17.05 20.97
CA LYS A 2 6.09 -15.67 20.47
C LYS A 2 5.34 -14.69 21.39
N ARG A 3 6.01 -13.65 21.92
CA ARG A 3 5.40 -12.70 22.88
C ARG A 3 4.24 -11.97 22.19
N ARG A 4 3.22 -11.58 22.95
CA ARG A 4 2.02 -10.89 22.42
C ARG A 4 2.37 -9.59 21.70
N GLY A 5 3.45 -8.93 22.11
CA GLY A 5 4.03 -7.76 21.44
C GLY A 5 4.59 -8.06 20.05
N ASP A 6 5.36 -9.14 19.90
CA ASP A 6 5.99 -9.52 18.62
C ASP A 6 4.95 -9.72 17.52
N ARG A 7 3.81 -10.34 17.85
CA ARG A 7 2.71 -10.55 16.89
C ARG A 7 2.07 -9.24 16.43
N LYS A 8 1.91 -8.26 17.33
CA LYS A 8 1.39 -6.93 16.95
C LYS A 8 2.36 -6.18 16.05
N PHE A 9 3.65 -6.23 16.38
CA PHE A 9 4.70 -5.59 15.58
C PHE A 9 4.77 -6.20 14.19
N THR A 10 4.84 -7.53 14.07
CA THR A 10 4.90 -8.21 12.76
C THR A 10 3.66 -7.94 11.91
N ARG A 11 2.49 -7.83 12.53
CA ARG A 11 1.23 -7.46 11.85
C ARG A 11 1.33 -6.11 11.18
N LYS A 12 1.73 -5.12 11.97
CA LYS A 12 1.79 -3.72 11.57
C LYS A 12 2.83 -3.51 10.47
N LEU A 13 4.01 -4.11 10.62
CA LEU A 13 5.05 -4.13 9.60
C LEU A 13 4.55 -4.76 8.29
N SER A 14 3.84 -5.89 8.39
CA SER A 14 3.28 -6.58 7.22
C SER A 14 2.20 -5.74 6.53
N ALA A 15 1.32 -5.11 7.31
CA ALA A 15 0.28 -4.23 6.78
C ALA A 15 0.89 -3.02 6.06
N THR A 16 1.93 -2.41 6.64
CA THR A 16 2.71 -1.35 5.98
C THR A 16 3.26 -1.84 4.65
N PHE A 17 4.07 -2.91 4.66
CA PHE A 17 4.69 -3.47 3.46
C PHE A 17 3.68 -3.75 2.34
N LEU A 18 2.58 -4.43 2.68
CA LEU A 18 1.56 -4.81 1.70
C LEU A 18 0.80 -3.59 1.19
N SER A 19 0.39 -2.67 2.07
CA SER A 19 -0.34 -1.47 1.67
C SER A 19 0.49 -0.60 0.74
N THR A 20 1.79 -0.44 1.00
CA THR A 20 2.66 0.42 0.20
C THR A 20 3.02 -0.24 -1.10
N LEU A 21 3.28 -1.56 -1.12
CA LEU A 21 3.53 -2.31 -2.35
C LEU A 21 2.32 -2.28 -3.30
N ILE A 22 1.13 -2.57 -2.78
CA ILE A 22 -0.10 -2.56 -3.60
C ILE A 22 -0.36 -1.15 -4.13
N SER A 23 -0.26 -0.14 -3.27
CA SER A 23 -0.57 1.25 -3.67
C SER A 23 0.46 1.80 -4.65
N SER A 24 1.75 1.57 -4.43
CA SER A 24 2.78 2.04 -5.37
C SER A 24 2.66 1.36 -6.72
N THR A 25 2.45 0.04 -6.73
CA THR A 25 2.21 -0.73 -7.96
C THR A 25 1.00 -0.18 -8.72
N ALA A 26 -0.12 0.06 -8.02
CA ALA A 26 -1.34 0.57 -8.64
C ALA A 26 -1.18 1.99 -9.19
N ILE A 27 -0.59 2.90 -8.41
CA ILE A 27 -0.38 4.30 -8.81
C ILE A 27 0.53 4.39 -10.03
N CYS A 28 1.67 3.68 -10.02
CA CYS A 28 2.60 3.70 -11.16
C CYS A 28 1.99 3.06 -12.41
N SER A 29 1.28 1.95 -12.26
CA SER A 29 0.62 1.30 -13.40
C SER A 29 -0.42 2.23 -14.02
N TRP A 30 -1.19 2.92 -13.19
CA TRP A 30 -2.18 3.89 -13.65
C TRP A 30 -1.52 5.06 -14.37
N GLY A 31 -0.51 5.68 -13.74
CA GLY A 31 0.20 6.83 -14.30
C GLY A 31 0.76 6.55 -15.70
N LEU A 32 1.40 5.39 -15.90
CA LEU A 32 1.97 5.01 -17.20
C LEU A 32 0.93 4.72 -18.28
N VAL A 33 -0.27 4.27 -17.91
CA VAL A 33 -1.34 3.98 -18.87
C VAL A 33 -2.08 5.27 -19.29
N THR A 34 -2.06 6.29 -18.44
CA THR A 34 -2.73 7.58 -18.69
C THR A 34 -1.82 8.67 -19.21
N ASP A 35 -0.49 8.48 -19.18
CA ASP A 35 0.44 9.46 -19.72
C ASP A 35 0.49 9.34 -21.25
N ASP A 36 0.13 10.42 -21.94
CA ASP A 36 0.18 10.52 -23.41
C ASP A 36 1.63 10.62 -23.92
N ASN A 37 2.60 10.93 -23.05
CA ASN A 37 4.03 11.00 -23.39
C ASN A 37 4.70 9.67 -23.09
N ILE A 38 4.50 8.69 -23.97
CA ILE A 38 5.12 7.38 -23.85
C ILE A 38 6.65 7.52 -24.01
N GLU A 39 7.38 7.50 -22.90
CA GLU A 39 8.85 7.41 -22.91
C GLU A 39 9.30 6.03 -23.44
N ASN A 40 10.48 6.01 -24.06
CA ASN A 40 11.02 4.82 -24.73
C ASN A 40 11.34 3.64 -23.80
N ASN A 41 11.11 3.73 -22.47
CA ASN A 41 11.44 2.68 -21.50
C ASN A 41 10.41 2.50 -20.36
N LEU A 42 9.15 2.27 -20.71
CA LEU A 42 8.02 2.01 -19.80
C LEU A 42 8.33 1.02 -18.65
N ALA A 43 9.10 -0.03 -18.93
CA ALA A 43 9.43 -1.04 -17.92
C ALA A 43 10.40 -0.52 -16.86
N ALA A 44 11.43 0.22 -17.28
CA ALA A 44 12.36 0.83 -16.35
C ALA A 44 11.65 1.91 -15.52
N ASP A 45 10.80 2.72 -16.14
CA ASP A 45 10.05 3.77 -15.47
C ASP A 45 9.06 3.18 -14.47
N PHE A 46 8.31 2.15 -14.87
CA PHE A 46 7.42 1.43 -13.97
C PHE A 46 8.16 0.91 -12.74
N PHE A 47 9.27 0.20 -12.95
CA PHE A 47 10.04 -0.40 -11.87
C PHE A 47 10.63 0.69 -10.95
N PHE A 48 11.28 1.69 -11.54
CA PHE A 48 11.96 2.77 -10.83
C PHE A 48 10.97 3.58 -9.97
N TRP A 49 9.88 4.06 -10.57
CA TRP A 49 8.87 4.84 -9.85
C TRP A 49 8.15 3.99 -8.79
N THR A 50 7.85 2.72 -9.08
CA THR A 50 7.21 1.84 -8.09
C THR A 50 8.10 1.66 -6.87
N VAL A 51 9.41 1.50 -7.04
CA VAL A 51 10.36 1.38 -5.92
C VAL A 51 10.46 2.70 -5.14
N ILE A 52 10.54 3.84 -5.82
CA ILE A 52 10.57 5.16 -5.15
C ILE A 52 9.30 5.37 -4.32
N TYR A 53 8.13 5.17 -4.91
CA TYR A 53 6.86 5.33 -4.22
C TYR A 53 6.68 4.32 -3.09
N PHE A 54 7.10 3.08 -3.29
CA PHE A 54 7.09 2.04 -2.25
C PHE A 54 7.91 2.47 -1.03
N LEU A 55 9.11 3.00 -1.24
CA LEU A 55 9.98 3.47 -0.15
C LEU A 55 9.44 4.74 0.50
N PHE A 56 9.04 5.72 -0.29
CA PHE A 56 8.55 7.01 0.19
C PHE A 56 7.26 6.85 1.02
N MET A 57 6.23 6.24 0.44
CA MET A 57 5.00 5.92 1.17
C MET A 57 5.29 4.93 2.30
N GLY A 58 6.20 3.99 2.07
CA GLY A 58 6.67 3.01 3.05
C GLY A 58 7.08 3.66 4.36
N ILE A 59 7.98 4.65 4.31
CA ILE A 59 8.48 5.36 5.49
C ILE A 59 7.34 6.11 6.19
N ILE A 60 6.48 6.81 5.44
CA ILE A 60 5.36 7.57 6.00
C ILE A 60 4.39 6.64 6.71
N VAL A 61 3.92 5.57 6.06
CA VAL A 61 2.99 4.60 6.66
C VAL A 61 3.67 3.86 7.83
N LEU A 62 4.96 3.52 7.70
CA LEU A 62 5.71 2.82 8.73
C LEU A 62 5.78 3.63 10.03
N ILE A 63 6.03 4.93 9.94
CA ILE A 63 6.18 5.80 11.11
C ILE A 63 4.82 6.38 11.50
N TYR A 64 4.29 7.28 10.66
CA TYR A 64 3.07 8.03 10.96
C TYR A 64 1.84 7.12 11.00
N GLY A 65 1.64 6.30 9.97
CA GLY A 65 0.48 5.41 9.86
C GLY A 65 0.36 4.44 11.04
N ASN A 66 1.48 3.85 11.46
CA ASN A 66 1.48 2.96 12.62
C ASN A 66 1.21 3.67 13.94
N ILE A 67 1.72 4.90 14.15
CA ILE A 67 1.43 5.69 15.36
C ILE A 67 -0.07 5.98 15.44
N VAL A 68 -0.65 6.52 14.37
CA VAL A 68 -2.09 6.81 14.29
C VAL A 68 -2.89 5.53 14.52
N SER A 69 -2.52 4.44 13.87
CA SER A 69 -3.18 3.14 14.02
C SER A 69 -3.17 2.62 15.47
N VAL A 70 -2.08 2.77 16.21
CA VAL A 70 -2.05 2.37 17.64
C VAL A 70 -2.99 3.23 18.48
N ILE A 71 -3.04 4.54 18.22
CA ILE A 71 -3.93 5.47 18.91
C ILE A 71 -5.39 5.11 18.62
N VAL A 72 -5.76 4.95 17.36
CA VAL A 72 -7.14 4.62 16.94
C VAL A 72 -7.54 3.22 17.43
N GLU A 73 -6.64 2.23 17.41
CA GLU A 73 -6.90 0.89 17.96
C GLU A 73 -7.19 0.96 19.47
N SER A 74 -6.58 1.92 20.18
CA SER A 74 -6.83 2.15 21.62
C SER A 74 -8.19 2.79 21.87
N PHE A 75 -8.62 3.71 21.00
CA PHE A 75 -9.97 4.29 21.04
C PHE A 75 -11.04 3.27 20.66
N GLN A 76 -10.82 2.46 19.62
CA GLN A 76 -11.77 1.44 19.17
C GLN A 76 -12.14 0.50 20.30
N ARG A 77 -11.15 0.00 21.05
CA ARG A 77 -11.35 -0.90 22.19
C ARG A 77 -12.22 -0.32 23.31
N LYS A 78 -12.34 1.01 23.39
CA LYS A 78 -13.11 1.69 24.43
C LYS A 78 -14.49 2.16 23.95
N TRP A 79 -14.62 2.56 22.69
CA TRP A 79 -15.78 3.31 22.20
C TRP A 79 -16.57 2.60 21.09
N PHE A 80 -15.93 1.73 20.29
CA PHE A 80 -16.55 1.15 19.09
C PHE A 80 -15.94 -0.21 18.72
N GLU A 81 -15.89 -1.13 19.68
CA GLU A 81 -15.10 -2.37 19.60
C GLU A 81 -15.39 -3.20 18.34
N GLU A 82 -16.66 -3.32 17.95
CA GLU A 82 -17.11 -4.13 16.80
C GLU A 82 -17.05 -3.39 15.45
N ALA A 83 -16.86 -2.07 15.43
CA ALA A 83 -16.92 -1.26 14.22
C ALA A 83 -15.55 -1.17 13.50
N ASP A 84 -15.09 -2.28 12.94
CA ASP A 84 -13.83 -2.32 12.16
C ASP A 84 -13.84 -1.36 10.96
N TRP A 85 -14.99 -1.14 10.34
CA TRP A 85 -15.14 -0.20 9.22
C TRP A 85 -14.85 1.24 9.66
N LEU A 86 -15.23 1.62 10.88
CA LEU A 86 -15.00 2.96 11.43
C LEU A 86 -13.51 3.18 11.71
N TYR A 87 -12.81 2.15 12.21
CA TYR A 87 -11.35 2.18 12.35
C TYR A 87 -10.66 2.45 10.99
N ILE A 88 -11.09 1.77 9.93
CA ILE A 88 -10.54 1.95 8.57
C ILE A 88 -10.81 3.36 8.05
N LEU A 89 -12.04 3.87 8.24
CA LEU A 89 -12.42 5.20 7.80
C LEU A 89 -11.63 6.29 8.53
N ILE A 90 -11.47 6.18 9.85
CA ILE A 90 -10.68 7.12 10.64
C ILE A 90 -9.23 7.15 10.13
N LEU A 91 -8.64 5.98 9.86
CA LEU A 91 -7.31 5.91 9.29
C LEU A 91 -7.23 6.58 7.90
N GLY A 92 -8.23 6.38 7.05
CA GLY A 92 -8.35 7.09 5.77
C GLY A 92 -8.32 8.61 5.97
N VAL A 93 -9.13 9.14 6.89
CA VAL A 93 -9.18 10.58 7.19
C VAL A 93 -7.82 11.11 7.68
N PHE A 94 -7.11 10.36 8.54
CA PHE A 94 -5.75 10.72 8.92
C PHE A 94 -4.75 10.58 7.77
N GLY A 95 -4.95 9.63 6.86
CA GLY A 95 -4.18 9.50 5.63
C GLY A 95 -4.29 10.74 4.74
N ALA A 96 -5.50 11.30 4.62
CA ALA A 96 -5.73 12.55 3.90
C ALA A 96 -4.99 13.76 4.51
N ALA A 97 -4.62 13.69 5.79
CA ALA A 97 -3.87 14.76 6.46
C ALA A 97 -2.47 14.98 5.89
N ILE A 98 -1.96 14.06 5.05
CA ILE A 98 -0.75 14.31 4.24
C ILE A 98 -0.88 15.57 3.38
N GLY A 99 -2.12 15.93 3.01
CA GLY A 99 -2.46 17.17 2.30
C GLY A 99 -2.06 18.45 3.00
N LEU A 100 -1.89 18.41 4.33
CA LEU A 100 -1.43 19.56 5.11
C LEU A 100 0.05 19.88 4.83
N ILE A 101 0.83 18.88 4.40
CA ILE A 101 2.24 19.03 4.02
C ILE A 101 2.36 19.20 2.50
N LEU A 102 1.62 18.39 1.73
CA LEU A 102 1.62 18.40 0.27
C LEU A 102 0.20 18.71 -0.26
N PRO A 103 -0.15 19.99 -0.47
CA PRO A 103 -1.51 20.43 -0.75
C PRO A 103 -1.94 20.19 -2.21
N HIS A 104 -1.78 18.94 -2.69
CA HIS A 104 -2.26 18.48 -3.99
C HIS A 104 -3.43 17.52 -3.80
N TRP A 105 -4.52 17.75 -4.54
CA TRP A 105 -5.75 16.96 -4.40
C TRP A 105 -5.52 15.46 -4.65
N GLU A 106 -4.65 15.12 -5.60
CA GLU A 106 -4.26 13.75 -5.91
C GLU A 106 -3.58 13.08 -4.72
N VAL A 107 -2.65 13.78 -4.06
CA VAL A 107 -1.90 13.28 -2.91
C VAL A 107 -2.81 13.08 -1.69
N ILE A 108 -3.80 13.95 -1.50
CA ILE A 108 -4.82 13.82 -0.45
C ILE A 108 -5.64 12.54 -0.66
N ILE A 109 -6.13 12.33 -1.88
CA ILE A 109 -6.95 11.17 -2.23
C ILE A 109 -6.12 9.88 -2.14
N GLN A 110 -4.90 9.88 -2.67
CA GLN A 110 -3.98 8.75 -2.56
C GLN A 110 -3.68 8.42 -1.09
N GLY A 111 -3.35 9.42 -0.27
CA GLY A 111 -3.10 9.25 1.17
C GLY A 111 -4.29 8.63 1.90
N PHE A 112 -5.50 9.08 1.58
CA PHE A 112 -6.74 8.50 2.11
C PHE A 112 -6.87 7.01 1.78
N PHE A 113 -6.74 6.64 0.49
CA PHE A 113 -6.88 5.25 0.06
C PHE A 113 -5.75 4.35 0.56
N VAL A 114 -4.51 4.82 0.57
CA VAL A 114 -3.35 4.09 1.13
C VAL A 114 -3.57 3.77 2.60
N ALA A 115 -4.04 4.73 3.40
CA ALA A 115 -4.29 4.53 4.81
C ALA A 115 -5.50 3.61 5.08
N MET A 116 -6.55 3.69 4.25
CA MET A 116 -7.66 2.73 4.30
C MET A 116 -7.19 1.31 3.98
N LEU A 117 -6.38 1.14 2.93
CA LEU A 117 -5.84 -0.17 2.55
C LEU A 117 -4.95 -0.74 3.66
N TYR A 118 -4.10 0.08 4.27
CA TYR A 118 -3.35 -0.29 5.46
C TYR A 118 -4.28 -0.79 6.57
N GLY A 119 -5.33 -0.03 6.91
CA GLY A 119 -6.29 -0.41 7.95
C GLY A 119 -7.03 -1.72 7.65
N LEU A 120 -7.43 -1.91 6.39
CA LEU A 120 -8.06 -3.14 5.90
C LEU A 120 -7.13 -4.34 6.09
N ILE A 121 -5.88 -4.25 5.64
CA ILE A 121 -4.88 -5.32 5.77
C ILE A 121 -4.58 -5.61 7.24
N ASP A 122 -4.38 -4.56 8.05
CA ASP A 122 -4.10 -4.67 9.49
C ASP A 122 -5.21 -5.43 10.24
N LYS A 123 -6.48 -5.18 9.90
CA LYS A 123 -7.64 -5.88 10.47
C LYS A 123 -7.84 -7.27 9.90
N PHE A 124 -7.64 -7.44 8.60
CA PHE A 124 -7.73 -8.74 7.95
C PHE A 124 -6.71 -9.73 8.50
N MET A 125 -5.46 -9.29 8.67
CA MET A 125 -4.40 -10.09 9.28
C MET A 125 -4.70 -10.44 10.74
N LEU A 126 -5.26 -9.50 11.51
CA LEU A 126 -5.68 -9.77 12.89
C LEU A 126 -6.70 -10.91 12.95
N LYS A 127 -7.75 -10.87 12.12
CA LYS A 127 -8.78 -11.92 12.04
C LYS A 127 -8.20 -13.27 11.62
N ARG A 128 -7.32 -13.28 10.60
CA ARG A 128 -6.66 -14.51 10.12
C ARG A 128 -5.79 -15.17 11.19
N TRP A 129 -5.03 -14.38 11.96
CA TRP A 129 -4.22 -14.92 13.05
C TRP A 129 -5.05 -15.43 14.22
N GLN A 130 -6.17 -14.79 14.56
CA GLN A 130 -7.09 -15.32 15.57
C GLN A 130 -7.69 -16.67 15.14
N GLN A 131 -7.85 -16.89 13.83
CA GLN A 131 -8.32 -18.14 13.26
C GLN A 131 -7.20 -19.16 12.96
N ASN A 132 -5.94 -18.89 13.33
CA ASN A 132 -4.76 -19.71 12.97
C ASN A 132 -4.65 -20.01 11.46
N LYS A 133 -5.19 -19.13 10.60
CA LYS A 133 -5.08 -19.28 9.15
C LYS A 133 -3.77 -18.69 8.64
N GLY A 134 -3.18 -19.34 7.64
CA GLY A 134 -2.01 -18.82 6.94
C GLY A 134 -2.29 -17.48 6.26
N THR A 135 -1.31 -16.58 6.29
CA THR A 135 -1.34 -15.26 5.64
C THR A 135 -0.40 -15.16 4.44
N ALA A 136 0.31 -16.24 4.09
CA ALA A 136 1.32 -16.23 3.02
C ALA A 136 0.77 -15.75 1.66
N MET A 137 -0.46 -16.14 1.32
CA MET A 137 -1.10 -15.74 0.07
C MET A 137 -1.27 -14.21 -0.06
N LEU A 138 -1.38 -13.48 1.06
CA LEU A 138 -1.46 -12.02 1.03
C LEU A 138 -0.16 -11.36 0.56
N PHE A 139 0.98 -12.05 0.65
CA PHE A 139 2.26 -11.55 0.17
C PHE A 139 2.55 -12.01 -1.26
N ILE A 140 2.21 -13.27 -1.56
CA ILE A 140 2.46 -13.85 -2.88
C ILE A 140 1.67 -13.09 -3.95
N VAL A 141 0.40 -12.76 -3.69
CA VAL A 141 -0.46 -12.13 -4.71
C VAL A 141 0.04 -10.75 -5.12
N PRO A 142 0.27 -9.76 -4.22
CA PRO A 142 0.78 -8.45 -4.62
C PRO A 142 2.16 -8.51 -5.27
N LEU A 143 3.03 -9.42 -4.82
CA LEU A 143 4.36 -9.58 -5.40
C LEU A 143 4.29 -10.18 -6.80
N ALA A 144 3.43 -11.19 -7.01
CA ALA A 144 3.18 -11.75 -8.32
C ALA A 144 2.59 -10.71 -9.28
N VAL A 145 1.62 -9.90 -8.81
CA VAL A 145 1.04 -8.81 -9.60
C VAL A 145 2.10 -7.79 -10.01
N PHE A 146 2.96 -7.36 -9.08
CA PHE A 146 4.07 -6.46 -9.37
C PHE A 146 5.02 -7.04 -10.45
N VAL A 147 5.39 -8.32 -10.33
CA VAL A 147 6.25 -9.00 -11.31
C VAL A 147 5.56 -9.11 -12.66
N VAL A 148 4.30 -9.54 -12.70
CA VAL A 148 3.51 -9.68 -13.94
C VAL A 148 3.37 -8.34 -14.65
N LEU A 149 3.10 -7.26 -13.91
CA LEU A 149 3.03 -5.91 -14.48
C LEU A 149 4.39 -5.42 -15.00
N SER A 150 5.47 -5.69 -14.26
CA SER A 150 6.83 -5.37 -14.73
C SER A 150 7.15 -6.07 -16.05
N VAL A 151 6.78 -7.35 -16.16
CA VAL A 151 6.95 -8.15 -17.38
C VAL A 151 6.04 -7.64 -18.50
N TYR A 152 4.79 -7.30 -18.19
CA TYR A 152 3.86 -6.72 -19.15
C TYR A 152 4.42 -5.43 -19.76
N PHE A 153 4.85 -4.48 -18.93
CA PHE A 153 5.45 -3.22 -19.40
C PHE A 153 6.76 -3.42 -20.17
N HIS A 154 7.50 -4.49 -19.89
CA HIS A 154 8.66 -4.88 -20.67
C HIS A 154 8.30 -5.34 -22.08
N TYR A 155 7.20 -6.06 -22.25
CA TYR A 155 6.76 -6.57 -23.55
C TYR A 155 5.84 -5.63 -24.33
N THR A 156 5.21 -4.64 -23.69
CA THR A 156 4.39 -3.63 -24.38
C THR A 156 5.19 -2.50 -25.03
N LEU A 157 6.50 -2.69 -25.20
CA LEU A 157 7.30 -1.84 -26.09
C LEU A 157 6.72 -1.90 -27.51
N PRO A 158 6.65 -0.77 -28.25
CA PRO A 158 6.84 -0.85 -29.67
C PRO A 158 8.26 -1.40 -29.86
N THR A 159 8.36 -2.68 -30.21
CA THR A 159 9.61 -3.20 -30.78
C THR A 159 9.88 -2.33 -32.00
N TRP A 160 10.80 -1.38 -31.91
CA TRP A 160 11.40 -0.80 -33.10
C TRP A 160 11.99 -1.99 -33.86
N SER A 161 11.30 -2.36 -34.93
CA SER A 161 11.88 -3.08 -36.04
C SER A 161 13.17 -2.36 -36.39
N PHE A 162 14.27 -3.08 -36.39
CA PHE A 162 15.46 -2.68 -37.12
C PHE A 162 15.09 -2.65 -38.60
N GLU A 163 14.42 -1.60 -39.07
CA GLU A 163 14.31 -1.31 -40.49
C GLU A 163 14.53 0.18 -40.75
N GLN A 164 15.69 0.40 -41.38
CA GLN A 164 16.23 1.56 -42.10
C GLN A 164 16.96 2.63 -41.29
#